data_AF-A0A0H3NVA2-F1
#
_entry.id   AF-A0A0H3NVA2-F1
#
_cell.length_a   1.000
_cell.length_b   1.000
_cell.length_c   1.000
_cell.angle_alpha   90.00
_cell.angle_beta   90.00
_cell.angle_gamma   90.00
#
_symmetry.space_group_name_H-M   'P 1'
#
loop_
_entity.id
_entity.type
_entity.pdbx_description
1 polymer ?
#
loop_
_entity_poly.entity_id
_entity_poly.type
_entity_poly.pdbx_seq_one_letter_code
_entity_poly.pdbx_strand_id
1 'polypeptide(L)'
;MVTSHWIEDNIVSIIIILVIFSFSIYGISKIRKINMFIESCYLKLPIFGRLIFKLNISRYMRMMAILSSNGVNLIRTMDVSTGVVTNLYIKQRLDDAVTLVSEGGSLSSSLSNSRMFSPMTIHMIASGERSGKLDEVLKKITDIQEQEIIEEINVFVILLEPVIMISMASFIFFIVLAIFQPILEMNNLIF
;
A
#
# COMPACT_ATOMS: atom_id res chain seq x y z
N MET A 1 -28.74 7.02 35.32
CA MET A 1 -30.04 7.12 34.63
C MET A 1 -30.03 8.06 33.40
N VAL A 2 -28.94 8.76 33.07
CA VAL A 2 -28.88 9.68 31.90
C VAL A 2 -28.05 9.14 30.72
N THR A 3 -27.20 8.13 30.94
CA THR A 3 -26.30 7.59 29.89
C THR A 3 -26.89 6.42 29.09
N SER A 4 -27.97 5.78 29.58
CA SER A 4 -28.60 4.63 28.90
C SER A 4 -29.42 5.04 27.67
N HIS A 5 -30.24 6.10 27.78
CA HIS A 5 -31.02 6.60 26.64
C HIS A 5 -30.16 7.19 25.52
N TRP A 6 -28.98 7.73 25.84
CA TRP A 6 -28.09 8.29 24.82
C TRP A 6 -27.44 7.22 23.94
N ILE A 7 -27.17 6.02 24.44
CA ILE A 7 -26.53 4.96 23.64
C ILE A 7 -27.57 4.22 22.79
N GLU A 8 -28.76 3.93 23.32
CA GLU A 8 -29.82 3.27 22.55
C GLU A 8 -30.34 4.14 21.40
N ASP A 9 -30.47 5.46 21.59
CA ASP A 9 -30.91 6.37 20.52
C ASP A 9 -29.82 6.68 19.48
N ASN A 10 -28.52 6.58 19.83
CA ASN A 10 -27.42 6.97 18.95
C ASN A 10 -26.70 5.81 18.22
N ILE A 11 -27.04 4.54 18.49
CA ILE A 11 -26.48 3.38 17.75
C ILE A 11 -26.79 3.49 16.24
N VAL A 12 -28.03 3.87 15.90
CA VAL A 12 -28.44 4.09 14.51
C VAL A 12 -27.66 5.26 13.89
N SER A 13 -27.40 6.31 14.66
CA SER A 13 -26.61 7.48 14.23
C SER A 13 -25.14 7.13 13.97
N ILE A 14 -24.54 6.28 14.80
CA ILE A 14 -23.16 5.79 14.63
C ILE A 14 -23.04 4.90 13.39
N ILE A 15 -24.02 4.01 13.15
CA ILE A 15 -24.06 3.16 11.95
C ILE A 15 -24.25 4.03 10.70
N ILE A 16 -25.12 5.04 10.75
CA ILE A 16 -25.33 6.00 9.66
C ILE A 16 -24.05 6.80 9.38
N ILE A 17 -23.32 7.24 10.41
CA ILE A 17 -22.03 7.92 10.25
C ILE A 17 -21.01 7.00 9.59
N LEU A 18 -20.92 5.72 9.98
CA LEU A 18 -20.04 4.72 9.36
C LEU A 18 -20.41 4.45 7.90
N VAL A 19 -21.70 4.37 7.58
CA VAL A 19 -22.20 4.16 6.21
C VAL A 19 -21.98 5.38 5.34
N ILE A 20 -22.24 6.60 5.85
CA ILE A 20 -21.96 7.85 5.15
C ILE A 20 -20.46 8.03 4.96
N PHE A 21 -19.63 7.68 5.95
CA PHE A 21 -18.18 7.72 5.85
C PHE A 21 -17.66 6.76 4.77
N SER A 22 -18.18 5.53 4.74
CA SER A 22 -17.90 4.53 3.70
C SER A 22 -18.33 5.00 2.30
N PHE A 23 -19.54 5.56 2.18
CA PHE A 23 -20.07 6.06 0.91
C PHE A 23 -19.36 7.32 0.41
N SER A 24 -18.95 8.20 1.33
CA SER A 24 -18.16 9.41 1.03
C SER A 24 -16.74 9.06 0.57
N ILE A 25 -16.11 8.08 1.20
CA ILE A 25 -14.84 7.50 0.74
C ILE A 25 -14.99 6.90 -0.67
N TYR A 26 -16.09 6.18 -0.93
CA TYR A 26 -16.36 5.59 -2.24
C TYR A 26 -16.62 6.65 -3.33
N GLY A 27 -17.31 7.75 -2.99
CA GLY A 27 -17.62 8.85 -3.91
C GLY A 27 -16.40 9.71 -4.27
N ILE A 28 -15.51 9.95 -3.31
CA ILE A 28 -14.29 10.74 -3.49
C ILE A 28 -13.27 10.03 -4.40
N SER A 29 -13.29 8.69 -4.43
CA SER A 29 -12.47 7.83 -5.30
C SER A 29 -12.73 8.01 -6.81
N LYS A 30 -13.81 8.70 -7.23
CA LYS A 30 -14.27 8.74 -8.63
C LYS A 30 -13.83 9.99 -9.42
N ILE A 31 -13.04 10.90 -8.85
CA ILE A 31 -12.61 12.15 -9.51
C ILE A 31 -11.16 12.05 -10.01
N ARG A 32 -10.97 12.13 -11.34
CA ARG A 32 -9.70 11.91 -12.07
C ARG A 32 -8.53 12.83 -11.66
N LYS A 33 -8.80 14.03 -11.11
CA LYS A 33 -7.77 14.97 -10.62
C LYS A 33 -7.43 14.75 -9.13
N ILE A 34 -8.35 14.13 -8.40
CA ILE A 34 -8.18 13.74 -7.00
C ILE A 34 -7.28 12.50 -6.93
N ASN A 35 -7.26 11.61 -7.93
CA ASN A 35 -6.36 10.44 -7.94
C ASN A 35 -4.87 10.80 -7.77
N MET A 36 -4.35 11.86 -8.40
CA MET A 36 -2.93 12.24 -8.20
C MET A 36 -2.63 12.74 -6.77
N PHE A 37 -3.58 13.45 -6.16
CA PHE A 37 -3.45 13.99 -4.80
C PHE A 37 -3.74 12.92 -3.73
N ILE A 38 -4.70 12.04 -3.99
CA ILE A 38 -5.04 10.88 -3.17
C ILE A 38 -3.93 9.84 -3.27
N GLU A 39 -3.33 9.59 -4.42
CA GLU A 39 -2.17 8.68 -4.53
C GLU A 39 -0.96 9.22 -3.77
N SER A 40 -0.76 10.55 -3.74
CA SER A 40 0.24 11.19 -2.88
C SER A 40 -0.14 11.19 -1.39
N CYS A 41 -1.44 11.18 -1.05
CA CYS A 41 -1.93 11.07 0.33
C CYS A 41 -2.05 9.62 0.83
N TYR A 42 -2.21 8.63 -0.05
CA TYR A 42 -2.18 7.20 0.29
C TYR A 42 -0.78 6.81 0.77
N LEU A 43 0.26 7.47 0.26
CA LEU A 43 1.62 7.41 0.80
C LEU A 43 1.74 7.97 2.23
N LYS A 44 0.75 8.74 2.73
CA LYS A 44 0.71 9.28 4.09
C LYS A 44 -0.08 8.41 5.07
N LEU A 45 -0.77 7.36 4.62
CA LEU A 45 -1.21 6.30 5.53
C LEU A 45 0.02 5.44 5.87
N PRO A 46 0.54 5.50 7.11
CA PRO A 46 1.91 5.07 7.44
C PRO A 46 2.18 3.59 7.17
N ILE A 47 1.12 2.78 7.08
CA ILE A 47 1.18 1.33 6.94
C ILE A 47 0.95 0.95 5.47
N PHE A 48 -0.21 1.26 4.88
CA PHE A 48 -0.52 0.87 3.49
C PHE A 48 0.30 1.59 2.41
N GLY A 49 0.69 2.85 2.62
CA GLY A 49 1.42 3.64 1.64
C GLY A 49 2.80 3.08 1.31
N ARG A 50 3.52 2.62 2.33
CA ARG A 50 4.87 2.05 2.18
C ARG A 50 4.84 0.71 1.43
N LEU A 51 3.85 -0.13 1.72
CA LEU A 51 3.69 -1.43 1.04
C LEU A 51 3.33 -1.24 -0.44
N ILE A 52 2.40 -0.34 -0.75
CA ILE A 52 2.03 -0.03 -2.15
C ILE A 52 3.24 0.51 -2.93
N PHE A 53 4.03 1.38 -2.31
CA PHE A 53 5.27 1.87 -2.91
C PHE A 53 6.25 0.74 -3.22
N LYS A 54 6.58 -0.09 -2.22
CA LYS A 54 7.50 -1.22 -2.41
C LYS A 54 7.01 -2.21 -3.47
N LEU A 55 5.71 -2.52 -3.48
CA LEU A 55 5.12 -3.40 -4.50
C LEU A 55 5.27 -2.83 -5.91
N ASN A 56 5.04 -1.53 -6.10
CA ASN A 56 5.19 -0.89 -7.41
C ASN A 56 6.65 -0.93 -7.90
N ILE A 57 7.60 -0.60 -7.02
CA ILE A 57 9.03 -0.63 -7.35
C ILE A 57 9.52 -2.05 -7.62
N SER A 58 9.07 -3.04 -6.83
CA SER A 58 9.40 -4.44 -7.05
C SER A 58 8.86 -4.95 -8.39
N ARG A 59 7.61 -4.62 -8.75
CA ARG A 59 7.05 -4.99 -10.07
C ARG A 59 7.83 -4.36 -11.23
N TYR A 60 8.19 -3.09 -11.11
CA TYR A 60 9.04 -2.41 -12.08
C TYR A 60 10.39 -3.13 -12.24
N MET A 61 11.08 -3.42 -11.13
CA MET A 61 12.37 -4.10 -11.16
C MET A 61 12.27 -5.54 -11.68
N ARG A 62 11.20 -6.26 -11.35
CA ARG A 62 10.94 -7.62 -11.83
C ARG A 62 10.75 -7.63 -13.34
N MET A 63 9.96 -6.69 -13.87
CA MET A 63 9.79 -6.54 -15.32
C MET A 63 11.11 -6.16 -16.00
N MET A 64 11.87 -5.23 -15.42
CA MET A 64 13.22 -4.87 -15.87
C MET A 64 14.14 -6.10 -15.96
N ALA A 65 14.19 -6.93 -14.91
CA ALA A 65 15.04 -8.12 -14.86
C ALA A 65 14.63 -9.15 -15.93
N ILE A 66 13.33 -9.41 -16.07
CA ILE A 66 12.79 -10.36 -17.06
C ILE A 66 13.17 -9.90 -18.48
N LEU A 67 12.84 -8.66 -18.84
CA LEU A 67 13.10 -8.15 -20.19
C LEU A 67 14.60 -8.03 -20.48
N SER A 68 15.40 -7.56 -19.51
CA SER A 68 16.85 -7.45 -19.66
C SER A 68 17.50 -8.82 -19.86
N SER A 69 17.05 -9.86 -19.15
CA SER A 69 17.54 -11.23 -19.32
C SER A 69 17.19 -11.85 -20.68
N ASN A 70 16.14 -11.34 -21.35
CA ASN A 70 15.76 -11.72 -22.70
C ASN A 70 16.47 -10.87 -23.78
N GLY A 71 17.45 -10.04 -23.40
CA GLY A 71 18.23 -9.22 -24.33
C GLY A 71 17.46 -8.03 -24.92
N VAL A 72 16.34 -7.64 -24.32
CA VAL A 72 15.60 -6.44 -24.75
C VAL A 72 16.41 -5.19 -24.44
N ASN A 73 16.50 -4.27 -25.39
CA ASN A 73 17.21 -2.99 -25.23
C ASN A 73 16.77 -2.27 -23.95
N LEU A 74 17.73 -1.73 -23.19
CA LEU A 74 17.52 -1.07 -21.90
C LEU A 74 16.41 -0.03 -21.91
N ILE A 75 16.39 0.89 -22.89
CA ILE A 75 15.39 1.97 -22.94
C ILE A 75 13.99 1.37 -23.09
N ARG A 76 13.84 0.37 -23.97
CA ARG A 76 12.57 -0.32 -24.17
C ARG A 76 12.15 -1.11 -22.94
N THR A 77 13.11 -1.73 -22.28
CA THR A 77 12.91 -2.46 -21.03
C THR A 77 12.40 -1.52 -19.93
N MET A 78 12.96 -0.32 -19.80
CA MET A 78 12.48 0.69 -18.85
C MET A 78 11.06 1.16 -19.19
N ASP A 79 10.79 1.52 -20.45
CA ASP A 79 9.48 1.98 -20.93
C ASP A 79 8.36 0.96 -20.65
N VAL A 80 8.59 -0.31 -21.01
CA VAL A 80 7.63 -1.39 -20.74
C VAL A 80 7.46 -1.63 -19.25
N SER A 81 8.54 -1.53 -18.46
CA SER A 81 8.48 -1.71 -17.01
C SER A 81 7.73 -0.59 -16.32
N THR A 82 7.82 0.65 -16.80
CA THR A 82 7.01 1.77 -16.29
C THR A 82 5.52 1.56 -16.57
N GLY A 83 5.17 0.84 -17.66
CA GLY A 83 3.81 0.46 -18.00
C GLY A 83 3.10 -0.42 -16.96
N VAL A 84 3.83 -1.22 -16.17
CA VAL A 84 3.25 -2.10 -15.14
C VAL A 84 3.08 -1.43 -13.77
N VAL A 85 3.59 -0.20 -13.61
CA VAL A 85 3.46 0.59 -12.39
C VAL A 85 2.06 1.18 -12.30
N THR A 86 1.37 0.92 -11.19
CA THR A 86 -0.02 1.35 -10.99
C THR A 86 -0.14 2.74 -10.41
N ASN A 87 0.85 3.20 -9.64
CA ASN A 87 0.86 4.52 -9.04
C ASN A 87 1.38 5.57 -10.03
N LEU A 88 0.57 6.60 -10.33
CA LEU A 88 0.87 7.62 -11.33
C LEU A 88 2.07 8.49 -10.94
N TYR A 89 2.25 8.77 -9.64
CA TYR A 89 3.39 9.55 -9.16
C TYR A 89 4.72 8.81 -9.38
N ILE A 90 4.78 7.52 -9.01
CA ILE A 90 5.96 6.68 -9.27
C ILE A 90 6.19 6.57 -10.77
N LYS A 91 5.11 6.32 -11.54
CA LYS A 91 5.17 6.20 -12.99
C LYS A 91 5.81 7.43 -13.65
N GLN A 92 5.34 8.63 -13.31
CA GLN A 92 5.88 9.87 -13.86
C GLN A 92 7.38 10.03 -13.56
N ARG A 93 7.83 9.68 -12.34
CA ARG A 93 9.25 9.76 -11.97
C ARG A 93 10.12 8.74 -12.70
N LEU A 94 9.55 7.60 -13.07
CA LEU A 94 10.23 6.59 -13.88
C LEU A 94 10.25 6.98 -15.35
N ASP A 95 9.19 7.59 -15.88
CA ASP A 95 9.17 8.16 -17.24
C ASP A 95 10.22 9.26 -17.41
N ASP A 96 10.40 10.13 -16.40
CA ASP A 96 11.48 11.12 -16.38
C ASP A 96 12.86 10.43 -16.44
N ALA A 97 13.04 9.32 -15.71
CA ALA A 97 14.28 8.55 -15.74
C ALA A 97 14.52 7.85 -17.10
N VAL A 98 13.47 7.35 -17.77
CA VAL A 98 13.54 6.82 -19.15
C VAL A 98 14.06 7.89 -20.10
N THR A 99 13.55 9.11 -19.97
CA THR A 99 13.95 10.26 -20.80
C THR A 99 15.43 10.58 -20.61
N LEU A 100 15.90 10.67 -19.35
CA LEU A 100 17.31 10.95 -19.03
C LEU A 100 18.28 9.89 -19.59
N VAL A 101 17.91 8.60 -19.52
CA VAL A 101 18.73 7.53 -20.11
C VAL A 101 18.74 7.63 -21.64
N SER A 102 17.60 7.98 -22.24
CA SER A 102 17.48 8.16 -23.70
C SER A 102 18.31 9.34 -24.21
N GLU A 103 18.53 10.36 -23.38
CA GLU A 103 19.41 11.51 -23.65
C GLU A 103 20.90 11.19 -23.43
N GLY A 104 21.25 9.95 -23.04
CA GLY A 104 22.63 9.49 -22.85
C GLY A 104 23.11 9.51 -21.40
N GLY A 105 22.23 9.77 -20.43
CA GLY A 105 22.53 9.61 -19.01
C GLY A 105 22.77 8.14 -18.62
N SER A 106 23.54 7.91 -17.56
CA SER A 106 23.69 6.56 -17.02
C SER A 106 22.39 6.08 -16.37
N LEU A 107 22.13 4.77 -16.40
CA LEU A 107 20.96 4.17 -15.76
C LEU A 107 20.93 4.46 -14.27
N SER A 108 22.07 4.25 -13.62
CA SER A 108 22.25 4.47 -12.18
C SER A 108 21.98 5.92 -11.76
N SER A 109 22.46 6.91 -12.53
CA SER A 109 22.23 8.33 -12.21
C SER A 109 20.77 8.74 -12.47
N SER A 110 20.19 8.28 -13.57
CA SER A 110 18.81 8.58 -13.94
C SER A 110 17.81 8.02 -12.93
N LEU A 111 18.01 6.77 -12.49
CA LEU A 111 17.18 6.17 -11.44
C LEU A 111 17.43 6.81 -10.06
N SER A 112 18.64 7.27 -9.76
CA SER A 112 18.93 8.02 -8.52
C SER A 112 18.15 9.34 -8.46
N ASN A 113 18.08 10.06 -9.59
CA ASN A 113 17.33 11.32 -9.69
C ASN A 113 15.82 11.15 -9.47
N SER A 114 15.27 9.98 -9.79
CA SER A 114 13.85 9.68 -9.51
C SER A 114 13.53 9.68 -8.01
N ARG A 115 14.53 9.42 -7.15
CA ARG A 115 14.41 9.21 -5.69
C ARG A 115 13.47 8.07 -5.28
N MET A 116 13.20 7.14 -6.20
CA MET A 116 12.28 6.01 -5.98
C MET A 116 12.99 4.74 -5.48
N PHE A 117 14.32 4.71 -5.51
CA PHE A 117 15.12 3.52 -5.17
C PHE A 117 15.98 3.77 -3.94
N SER A 118 16.24 2.70 -3.19
CA SER A 118 17.17 2.77 -2.07
C SER A 118 18.61 3.01 -2.56
N PRO A 119 19.49 3.62 -1.74
CA PRO A 119 20.89 3.78 -2.10
C PRO A 119 21.57 2.46 -2.47
N MET A 120 21.24 1.38 -1.75
CA MET A 120 21.76 0.04 -2.04
C MET A 120 21.37 -0.42 -3.44
N THR A 121 20.11 -0.28 -3.85
CA THR A 121 19.66 -0.63 -5.20
C THR A 121 20.41 0.17 -6.27
N ILE A 122 20.55 1.49 -6.09
CA ILE A 122 21.31 2.34 -7.01
C ILE A 122 22.77 1.90 -7.14
N HIS A 123 23.44 1.60 -6.02
CA HIS A 123 24.82 1.14 -6.03
C HIS A 123 25.00 -0.19 -6.76
N MET A 124 24.08 -1.14 -6.55
CA MET A 124 24.13 -2.41 -7.26
C MET A 124 23.93 -2.18 -8.77
N ILE A 125 22.93 -1.39 -9.17
CA ILE A 125 22.72 -1.02 -10.58
C ILE A 125 23.97 -0.39 -11.18
N ALA A 126 24.60 0.56 -10.49
CA ALA A 126 25.84 1.19 -10.96
C ALA A 126 26.99 0.18 -11.17
N SER A 127 27.09 -0.82 -10.28
CA SER A 127 28.07 -1.90 -10.43
C SER A 127 27.74 -2.82 -11.62
N GLY A 128 26.45 -3.16 -11.81
CA GLY A 128 25.98 -3.97 -12.92
C GLY A 128 26.18 -3.27 -14.27
N GLU A 129 25.87 -1.98 -14.33
CA GLU A 129 26.07 -1.12 -15.50
C GLU A 129 27.54 -1.04 -15.91
N ARG A 130 28.47 -0.82 -14.96
CA ARG A 130 29.92 -0.77 -15.25
C ARG A 130 30.52 -2.11 -15.65
N SER A 131 30.00 -3.20 -15.10
CA SER A 131 30.50 -4.56 -15.38
C SER A 131 29.82 -5.22 -16.57
N GLY A 132 28.81 -4.58 -17.17
CA GLY A 132 28.00 -5.15 -18.24
C GLY A 132 27.11 -6.32 -17.80
N LYS A 133 26.94 -6.52 -16.49
CA LYS A 133 26.18 -7.64 -15.87
C LYS A 133 24.87 -7.15 -15.25
N LEU A 134 24.17 -6.27 -15.97
CA LEU A 134 22.98 -5.62 -15.46
C LEU A 134 21.84 -6.62 -15.22
N ASP A 135 21.71 -7.62 -16.09
CA ASP A 135 20.74 -8.72 -15.99
C ASP A 135 20.91 -9.55 -14.69
N GLU A 136 22.14 -9.97 -14.38
CA GLU A 136 22.46 -10.71 -13.15
C GLU A 136 22.13 -9.88 -11.90
N VAL A 137 22.50 -8.59 -11.93
CA VAL A 137 22.29 -7.67 -10.82
C VAL A 137 20.80 -7.35 -10.62
N LEU A 138 20.07 -7.08 -11.70
CA LEU A 138 18.63 -6.81 -11.65
C LEU A 138 17.88 -8.01 -11.05
N LYS A 139 18.24 -9.23 -11.46
CA LYS A 139 17.66 -10.46 -10.87
C LYS A 139 17.93 -10.52 -9.37
N LYS A 140 19.17 -10.26 -8.94
CA LYS A 140 19.52 -10.23 -7.52
C LYS A 140 18.76 -9.15 -6.74
N ILE A 141 18.56 -7.96 -7.32
CA ILE A 141 17.75 -6.90 -6.71
C ILE A 141 16.32 -7.39 -6.49
N THR A 142 15.73 -8.01 -7.51
CA THR A 142 14.33 -8.43 -7.46
C THR A 142 14.10 -9.52 -6.43
N ASP A 143 15.05 -10.45 -6.28
CA ASP A 143 14.95 -11.52 -5.29
C ASP A 143 15.05 -10.98 -3.85
N ILE A 144 15.93 -9.99 -3.61
CA ILE A 144 16.02 -9.28 -2.32
C ILE A 144 14.72 -8.51 -2.03
N GLN A 145 14.22 -7.75 -3.01
CA GLN A 145 13.01 -6.93 -2.82
C GLN A 145 11.76 -7.78 -2.58
N GLU A 146 11.62 -8.92 -3.25
CA GLU A 146 10.50 -9.84 -3.02
C GLU A 146 10.56 -10.47 -1.63
N GLN A 147 11.74 -10.85 -1.15
CA GLN A 147 11.92 -11.33 0.22
C GLN A 147 11.49 -10.26 1.24
N GLU A 148 11.96 -9.02 1.08
CA GLU A 148 11.56 -7.91 1.96
C GLU A 148 10.03 -7.66 1.94
N ILE A 149 9.39 -7.78 0.78
CA ILE A 149 7.93 -7.59 0.66
C ILE A 149 7.17 -8.71 1.36
N ILE A 150 7.62 -9.95 1.23
CA ILE A 150 7.01 -11.10 1.92
C ILE A 150 7.13 -10.93 3.44
N GLU A 151 8.29 -10.51 3.92
CA GLU A 151 8.50 -10.21 5.35
C GLU A 151 7.57 -9.08 5.84
N GLU A 152 7.45 -7.99 5.08
CA GLU A 152 6.53 -6.91 5.42
C GLU A 152 5.07 -7.40 5.45
N ILE A 153 4.63 -8.18 4.46
CA ILE A 153 3.27 -8.75 4.45
C ILE A 153 3.02 -9.61 5.69
N ASN A 154 3.99 -10.44 6.09
CA ASN A 154 3.86 -11.27 7.29
C ASN A 154 3.70 -10.42 8.56
N VAL A 155 4.46 -9.32 8.69
CA VAL A 155 4.30 -8.38 9.81
C VAL A 155 2.90 -7.77 9.82
N PHE A 156 2.37 -7.39 8.66
CA PHE A 156 1.00 -6.85 8.56
C PHE A 156 -0.06 -7.88 8.99
N VAL A 157 0.12 -9.15 8.61
CA VAL A 157 -0.78 -10.24 9.04
C VAL A 157 -0.75 -10.41 10.56
N ILE A 158 0.44 -10.38 11.17
CA ILE A 158 0.58 -10.45 12.64
C ILE A 158 -0.12 -9.26 13.32
N LEU A 159 -0.02 -8.06 12.75
CA LEU A 159 -0.69 -6.87 13.29
C LEU A 159 -2.22 -6.90 13.13
N LEU A 160 -2.75 -7.69 12.20
CA LEU A 160 -4.19 -7.88 12.03
C LEU A 160 -4.81 -8.71 13.16
N GLU A 161 -4.04 -9.63 13.75
CA GLU A 161 -4.48 -10.52 14.83
C GLU A 161 -5.12 -9.80 16.03
N PRO A 162 -4.47 -8.79 16.67
CA PRO A 162 -5.09 -8.06 17.78
C PRO A 162 -6.35 -7.31 17.38
N VAL A 163 -6.45 -6.83 16.13
CA VAL A 163 -7.66 -6.15 15.63
C VAL A 163 -8.84 -7.14 15.58
N ILE A 164 -8.60 -8.35 15.07
CA ILE A 164 -9.62 -9.41 15.05
C ILE A 164 -10.03 -9.78 16.47
N MET A 165 -9.06 -9.94 17.39
CA MET A 165 -9.33 -10.29 18.78
C MET A 165 -10.18 -9.24 19.50
N ILE A 166 -9.83 -7.95 19.37
CA ILE A 166 -10.59 -6.83 19.96
C ILE A 166 -12.00 -6.75 19.35
N SER A 167 -12.11 -6.89 18.03
CA SER A 167 -13.41 -6.87 17.35
C SER A 167 -14.31 -8.01 17.84
N MET A 168 -13.76 -9.22 18.00
CA MET A 168 -14.52 -10.37 18.47
C MET A 168 -14.93 -10.21 19.94
N ALA A 169 -14.04 -9.71 20.79
CA ALA A 169 -14.34 -9.41 22.20
C ALA A 169 -15.43 -8.35 22.32
N SER A 170 -15.38 -7.28 21.53
CA SER A 170 -16.39 -6.22 21.50
C SER A 170 -17.75 -6.75 21.02
N PHE A 171 -17.77 -7.63 20.01
CA PHE A 171 -18.99 -8.26 19.51
C PHE A 171 -19.65 -9.15 20.57
N ILE A 172 -18.86 -9.99 21.26
CA ILE A 172 -19.34 -10.83 22.35
C ILE A 172 -19.86 -9.96 23.50
N PHE A 173 -19.13 -8.92 23.89
CA PHE A 173 -19.53 -7.99 24.95
C PHE A 173 -20.87 -7.31 24.64
N PHE A 174 -21.08 -6.89 23.39
CA PHE A 174 -22.35 -6.31 22.95
C PHE A 174 -23.52 -7.29 23.08
N ILE A 175 -23.34 -8.55 22.68
CA ILE A 175 -24.36 -9.61 22.82
C ILE A 175 -24.71 -9.83 24.31
N VAL A 176 -23.70 -9.90 25.18
CA VAL A 176 -23.92 -10.08 26.62
C VAL A 176 -24.75 -8.94 27.20
N LEU A 177 -24.43 -7.69 26.87
CA LEU A 177 -25.20 -6.53 27.31
C LEU A 177 -26.64 -6.56 26.81
N ALA A 178 -26.85 -6.90 25.54
CA ALA A 178 -28.18 -7.01 24.94
C ALA A 178 -29.06 -8.06 25.62
N ILE A 179 -28.47 -9.17 26.08
CA ILE A 179 -29.20 -10.21 26.83
C ILE A 179 -29.41 -9.82 28.30
N PHE A 180 -28.45 -9.12 28.91
CA PHE A 180 -28.50 -8.80 30.34
C PHE A 180 -29.52 -7.70 30.66
N GLN A 181 -29.68 -6.72 29.78
CA GLN A 181 -30.61 -5.59 29.96
C GLN A 181 -32.07 -6.04 30.24
N PRO A 182 -32.72 -6.90 29.41
CA PRO A 182 -34.09 -7.32 29.67
C PRO A 182 -34.24 -8.16 30.95
N ILE A 183 -33.21 -8.93 31.33
CA ILE A 183 -33.23 -9.71 32.58
C ILE A 183 -33.31 -8.79 33.81
N LEU A 184 -32.57 -7.67 33.78
CA LEU A 184 -32.62 -6.68 34.86
C LEU A 184 -33.98 -5.99 34.94
N GLU A 185 -34.60 -5.69 33.80
CA GLU A 185 -35.95 -5.11 33.76
C GLU A 185 -37.00 -6.07 34.32
N MET A 186 -36.92 -7.36 33.98
CA MET A 186 -37.81 -8.38 34.54
C MET A 186 -37.69 -8.49 36.05
N ASN A 187 -36.48 -8.38 36.60
CA ASN A 187 -36.25 -8.46 38.05
C ASN A 187 -36.88 -7.26 38.79
N ASN A 188 -36.85 -6.06 38.22
CA ASN A 188 -37.46 -4.87 38.82
C ASN A 188 -39.00 -4.86 38.74
N LEU A 189 -39.62 -5.74 37.94
CA LEU A 189 -41.07 -5.89 37.89
C LEU A 189 -41.62 -6.88 38.94
N ILE A 190 -40.74 -7.68 39.55
CA ILE A 190 -41.11 -8.74 40.50
C ILE A 190 -40.96 -8.27 41.96
N PHE A 191 -40.32 -7.12 42.20
CA PHE A 191 -40.14 -6.51 43.53
C PHE A 191 -40.82 -5.14 43.61
#